data_AF-A0A7J8UVL2-F1
#
_entry.id   AF-A0A7J8UVL2-F1
#
_cell.length_a   1.000
_cell.length_b   1.000
_cell.length_c   1.000
_cell.angle_alpha   90.00
_cell.angle_beta   90.00
_cell.angle_gamma   90.00
#
_symmetry.space_group_name_H-M   'P 1'
#
loop_
_entity.id
_entity.type
_entity.pdbx_description
1 polymer ?
#
loop_
_entity_poly.entity_id
_entity_poly.type
_entity_poly.pdbx_seq_one_letter_code
_entity_poly.pdbx_strand_id
1 'polypeptide(L)'
;SSFSQSSVSSQNSRGTKKKWFLEEDVTLVACMVDLYNVGIYNANTGFKVDYLNKLERMLEKVLPHAMLKAKYNLESRIRTLKNDWAIIYHMLS
;
A
#
# COMPACT_ATOMS: atom_id res chain seq x y z
N SER A 1 -35.33 14.61 -38.53
CA SER A 1 -33.98 14.07 -38.76
C SER A 1 -33.24 14.11 -37.45
N SER A 2 -32.94 12.94 -36.88
CA SER A 2 -32.35 12.79 -35.55
C SER A 2 -30.89 13.22 -35.53
N PHE A 3 -30.53 14.12 -34.62
CA PHE A 3 -29.15 14.33 -34.22
C PHE A 3 -28.84 13.37 -33.08
N SER A 4 -28.11 12.29 -33.38
CA SER A 4 -27.54 11.39 -32.38
C SER A 4 -26.26 12.01 -31.83
N GLN A 5 -26.32 12.53 -30.60
CA GLN A 5 -25.12 12.88 -29.84
C GLN A 5 -24.44 11.58 -29.40
N SER A 6 -23.29 11.28 -29.99
CA SER A 6 -22.40 10.24 -29.51
C SER A 6 -21.73 10.70 -28.22
N SER A 7 -22.05 10.04 -27.10
CA SER A 7 -21.29 10.16 -25.87
C SER A 7 -19.97 9.42 -26.05
N VAL A 8 -18.89 10.18 -26.28
CA VAL A 8 -17.53 9.65 -26.22
C VAL A 8 -17.27 9.30 -24.76
N SER A 9 -17.36 8.00 -24.44
CA SER A 9 -16.90 7.49 -23.16
C SER A 9 -15.39 7.69 -23.10
N SER A 10 -14.96 8.65 -22.28
CA SER A 10 -13.56 8.75 -21.88
C SER A 10 -13.25 7.52 -21.05
N GLN A 11 -12.77 6.45 -21.70
CA GLN A 11 -12.09 5.36 -21.01
C GLN A 11 -10.82 5.95 -20.40
N ASN A 12 -10.94 6.47 -19.17
CA ASN A 12 -9.79 6.58 -18.29
C ASN A 12 -9.23 5.16 -18.14
N SER A 13 -8.10 4.90 -18.78
CA SER A 13 -7.27 3.72 -18.57
C SER A 13 -6.68 3.77 -17.16
N ARG A 14 -7.55 3.65 -16.16
CA ARG A 14 -7.14 3.27 -14.81
C ARG A 14 -6.68 1.83 -14.95
N GLY A 15 -5.36 1.67 -15.08
CA GLY A 15 -4.71 0.36 -14.99
C GLY A 15 -5.32 -0.42 -13.83
N THR A 16 -5.51 -1.72 -14.02
CA THR A 16 -6.10 -2.61 -13.03
C THR A 16 -5.35 -2.45 -11.70
N LYS A 17 -5.98 -1.77 -10.73
CA LYS A 17 -5.42 -1.62 -9.39
C LYS A 17 -5.20 -3.02 -8.83
N LYS A 18 -3.99 -3.32 -8.34
CA LYS A 18 -3.72 -4.58 -7.65
C LYS A 18 -4.75 -4.77 -6.54
N LYS A 19 -5.44 -5.91 -6.56
CA LYS A 19 -6.25 -6.35 -5.43
C LYS A 19 -5.31 -6.85 -4.34
N TRP A 20 -5.45 -6.29 -3.15
CA TRP A 20 -4.74 -6.74 -1.96
C TRP A 20 -5.50 -7.88 -1.28
N PHE A 21 -4.78 -8.92 -0.89
CA PHE A 21 -5.33 -10.00 -0.08
C PHE A 21 -5.05 -9.76 1.41
N LEU A 22 -5.92 -10.27 2.28
CA LEU A 22 -5.76 -10.13 3.73
C LEU A 22 -4.40 -10.67 4.20
N GLU A 23 -3.94 -11.78 3.63
CA GLU A 23 -2.64 -12.37 3.92
C GLU A 23 -1.47 -11.43 3.57
N GLU A 24 -1.58 -10.67 2.48
CA GLU A 24 -0.58 -9.68 2.10
C GLU A 24 -0.54 -8.52 3.10
N ASP A 25 -1.69 -8.08 3.61
CA ASP A 25 -1.77 -7.04 4.64
C ASP A 25 -1.18 -7.49 5.97
N VAL A 26 -1.54 -8.69 6.41
CA VAL A 26 -1.00 -9.29 7.64
C VAL A 26 0.52 -9.40 7.54
N THR A 27 1.03 -9.87 6.40
CA THR A 27 2.48 -10.00 6.17
C THR A 27 3.17 -8.63 6.10
N LEU A 28 2.54 -7.64 5.45
CA LEU A 28 3.03 -6.27 5.40
C LEU A 28 3.19 -5.68 6.80
N VAL A 29 2.16 -5.80 7.65
CA VAL A 29 2.19 -5.30 9.03
C VAL A 29 3.25 -6.04 9.84
N ALA A 30 3.34 -7.37 9.72
CA ALA A 30 4.38 -8.15 10.40
C ALA A 30 5.79 -7.70 10.01
N CYS A 31 6.06 -7.52 8.71
CA CYS A 31 7.35 -7.03 8.24
C CYS A 31 7.66 -5.60 8.73
N MET A 32 6.64 -4.74 8.87
CA MET A 32 6.82 -3.40 9.44
C MET A 32 7.17 -3.45 10.93
N VAL A 33 6.57 -4.36 11.69
CA VAL A 33 6.89 -4.58 13.11
C VAL A 33 8.33 -5.10 13.26
N ASP A 34 8.73 -6.07 12.45
CA ASP A 34 10.10 -6.58 12.44
C ASP A 34 11.11 -5.48 12.08
N LEU A 35 10.79 -4.66 11.08
CA LEU A 35 11.62 -3.53 10.68
C LEU A 35 11.77 -2.49 11.80
N TYR A 36 10.69 -2.23 12.54
CA TYR A 36 10.70 -1.33 13.69
C TYR A 36 11.56 -1.87 14.83
N ASN A 37 11.47 -3.17 15.11
CA ASN A 37 12.25 -3.84 16.16
C ASN A 37 13.75 -3.86 15.84
N VAL A 38 14.13 -3.89 14.56
CA VAL A 38 15.55 -3.74 14.13
C VAL A 38 16.11 -2.35 14.47
N GLY A 39 15.28 -1.31 14.51
CA GLY A 39 15.65 0.03 14.95
C GLY A 39 16.48 0.87 13.95
N ILE A 40 17.20 0.24 13.01
CA ILE A 40 18.09 0.93 12.05
C ILE A 40 17.35 1.98 11.21
N TYR A 41 16.10 1.67 10.83
CA TYR A 41 15.28 2.51 9.96
C TYR A 41 14.32 3.42 10.74
N ASN A 42 14.37 3.44 12.07
CA ASN A 42 13.46 4.27 12.86
C ASN A 42 13.88 5.74 12.82
N ALA A 43 12.89 6.62 12.87
CA ALA A 43 12.99 8.06 12.97
C ALA A 43 12.04 8.54 14.07
N ASN A 44 12.20 9.80 14.52
CA ASN A 44 11.41 10.36 15.62
C ASN A 44 9.89 10.26 15.40
N THR A 45 9.45 10.26 14.13
CA THR A 45 8.03 10.24 13.74
C THR A 45 7.65 9.01 12.91
N GLY A 46 8.48 7.95 12.91
CA GLY A 46 8.20 6.72 12.16
C GLY A 46 9.44 6.10 11.55
N PHE A 47 9.49 6.00 10.21
CA PHE A 47 10.61 5.42 9.48
C PHE A 47 11.40 6.46 8.65
N LYS A 48 12.69 6.19 8.42
CA LYS A 48 13.59 6.94 7.52
C LYS A 48 13.20 6.71 6.06
N VAL A 49 13.58 7.63 5.16
CA VAL A 49 13.13 7.66 3.75
C VAL A 49 13.35 6.35 2.96
N ASP A 50 14.39 5.57 3.30
CA ASP A 50 14.76 4.35 2.56
C ASP A 50 14.04 3.07 3.03
N TYR A 51 13.15 3.17 4.02
CA TYR A 51 12.52 2.00 4.63
C TYR A 51 11.68 1.18 3.65
N LEU A 52 11.04 1.81 2.65
CA LEU A 52 10.21 1.14 1.67
C LEU A 52 11.00 0.12 0.84
N ASN A 53 12.25 0.43 0.48
CA ASN A 53 13.10 -0.49 -0.28
C ASN A 53 13.50 -1.71 0.56
N LYS A 54 13.75 -1.49 1.86
CA LYS A 54 14.03 -2.60 2.79
C LYS A 54 12.79 -3.47 2.98
N LEU A 55 11.63 -2.85 3.15
CA LEU A 55 10.35 -3.52 3.32
C LEU A 55 9.96 -4.33 2.07
N GLU A 56 10.17 -3.79 0.87
CA GLU A 56 10.03 -4.52 -0.40
C GLU A 56 10.88 -5.79 -0.39
N ARG A 57 12.17 -5.70 -0.05
CA ARG A 57 13.07 -6.87 0.01
C ARG A 57 12.67 -7.90 1.08
N MET A 58 12.04 -7.48 2.17
CA MET A 58 11.52 -8.41 3.18
C MET A 58 10.30 -9.15 2.63
N LEU A 59 9.40 -8.43 1.99
CA LEU A 59 8.20 -8.99 1.39
C LEU A 59 8.49 -9.87 0.17
N GLU A 60 9.49 -9.56 -0.65
CA GLU A 60 9.91 -10.45 -1.75
C GLU A 60 10.40 -11.81 -1.24
N LYS A 61 10.94 -11.89 -0.01
CA LYS A 61 11.35 -13.16 0.60
C LYS A 61 10.17 -13.98 1.12
N VAL A 62 9.18 -13.32 1.71
CA VAL A 62 8.01 -13.98 2.33
C VAL A 62 6.92 -14.26 1.29
N LEU A 63 6.74 -13.36 0.33
CA LEU A 63 5.70 -13.37 -0.70
C LEU A 63 6.30 -13.10 -2.10
N PRO A 64 7.19 -13.97 -2.61
CA PRO A 64 7.84 -13.75 -3.91
C PRO A 64 6.85 -13.65 -5.07
N HIS A 65 5.70 -14.32 -4.96
CA HIS A 65 4.63 -14.35 -5.97
C HIS A 65 3.79 -13.07 -6.00
N ALA A 66 3.85 -12.23 -4.97
CA ALA A 66 2.98 -11.06 -4.84
C ALA A 66 3.43 -9.87 -5.70
N MET A 67 4.67 -9.87 -6.20
CA MET A 67 5.27 -8.83 -7.06
C MET A 67 5.03 -7.41 -6.53
N LEU A 68 5.20 -7.22 -5.22
CA LEU A 68 4.97 -5.93 -4.54
C LEU A 68 6.15 -4.99 -4.81
N LYS A 69 5.85 -3.76 -5.25
CA LYS A 69 6.86 -2.72 -5.53
C LYS A 69 6.67 -1.52 -4.63
N ALA A 70 7.77 -1.02 -4.05
CA ALA A 70 7.81 0.07 -3.07
C ALA A 70 6.97 1.28 -3.50
N LYS A 71 7.29 1.84 -4.66
CA LYS A 71 6.74 3.12 -5.14
C LYS A 71 5.28 3.04 -5.59
N TYR A 72 4.80 1.89 -6.05
CA TYR A 72 3.47 1.78 -6.65
C TYR A 72 2.47 1.04 -5.75
N ASN A 73 2.86 -0.12 -5.22
CA ASN A 73 1.95 -0.98 -4.48
C ASN A 73 2.02 -0.68 -2.97
N LEU A 74 3.24 -0.62 -2.41
CA LEU A 74 3.44 -0.59 -0.96
C LEU A 74 3.09 0.75 -0.33
N GLU A 75 3.61 1.85 -0.88
CA GLU A 75 3.34 3.19 -0.34
C GLU A 75 1.84 3.49 -0.31
N SER A 76 1.13 3.19 -1.41
CA SER A 76 -0.33 3.36 -1.48
C SER A 76 -1.04 2.52 -0.43
N ARG A 77 -0.61 1.28 -0.19
CA ARG A 77 -1.28 0.40 0.77
C ARG A 77 -1.05 0.83 2.21
N ILE A 78 0.19 1.18 2.56
CA ILE A 78 0.54 1.70 3.89
C ILE A 78 -0.28 2.96 4.20
N ARG A 79 -0.44 3.85 3.21
CA ARG A 79 -1.29 5.04 3.36
C ARG A 79 -2.74 4.68 3.64
N THR A 80 -3.31 3.70 2.94
CA THR A 80 -4.67 3.22 3.19
C THR A 80 -4.80 2.65 4.60
N LEU A 81 -3.92 1.73 5.01
CA LEU A 81 -3.95 1.13 6.35
C LEU A 81 -3.84 2.17 7.46
N LYS A 82 -2.99 3.19 7.29
CA LYS A 82 -2.86 4.29 8.25
C LYS A 82 -4.16 5.09 8.39
N ASN A 83 -4.83 5.37 7.27
CA ASN A 83 -6.10 6.09 7.27
C ASN A 83 -7.21 5.27 7.92
N ASP A 84 -7.30 3.98 7.58
CA ASP A 84 -8.30 3.07 8.15
C ASP A 84 -8.11 2.96 9.67
N TRP A 85 -6.87 2.83 10.14
CA TRP A 85 -6.55 2.86 11.58
C TRP A 85 -6.93 4.19 12.22
N ALA A 86 -6.62 5.33 11.60
CA ALA A 86 -6.96 6.64 12.14
C ALA A 86 -8.48 6.83 12.33
N ILE A 87 -9.28 6.31 11.40
CA ILE A 87 -10.75 6.33 11.49
C ILE A 87 -11.22 5.47 12.68
N ILE A 88 -10.73 4.23 12.78
CA ILE A 88 -11.09 3.32 13.88
C ILE A 88 -10.68 3.93 15.22
N TYR A 89 -9.46 4.45 15.31
CA TYR A 89 -8.96 5.10 16.52
C TYR A 89 -9.85 6.28 16.92
N HIS A 90 -10.20 7.16 15.99
CA HIS A 90 -11.12 8.28 16.24
C HIS A 90 -12.51 7.84 16.72
N MET A 91 -13.00 6.67 16.30
CA MET A 91 -14.29 6.14 16.77
C MET A 91 -14.20 5.56 18.18
N LEU A 92 -13.01 5.13 18.62
CA LEU A 92 -12.78 4.43 19.89
C LEU A 92 -12.16 5.33 20.98
N SER A 93 -11.61 6.49 20.61
CA SER A 93 -10.98 7.48 21.51
C SER A 93 -11.94 8.59 21.91
#